data_AF-A0A0E3LAZ0-F1
#
_entry.id   AF-A0A0E3LAZ0-F1
#
_cell.length_a   1.000
_cell.length_b   1.000
_cell.length_c   1.000
_cell.angle_alpha   90.00
_cell.angle_beta   90.00
_cell.angle_gamma   90.00
#
_symmetry.space_group_name_H-M   'P 1'
#
loop_
_entity.id
_entity.type
_entity.pdbx_description
1 polymer ?
#
loop_
_entity_poly.entity_id
_entity_poly.type
_entity_poly.pdbx_seq_one_letter_code
_entity_poly.pdbx_strand_id
1 'polypeptide(L)'
;MMRRIRNFKPFSILALLTTLLIFSAAFPVPASALTEVEVTPINTPDGAVVLIVDGLSAPFIYPELTPYALDGTSLEKARLENIPEISEKSARILKLSVPQTFTEGGHSVLVTGNPDADSEFISFKDANIFDILRENGYLCIAVMEKGDSWSICAEQDAVLRDEKNSIKNIKIVLEQNEHSGDCTVPSGLLQLMEEEADKAPGYVTSKETRERYNGYNRWGIETACSVVEYMEKNRPEQKYLLTVNVGAVDMSGHYRGNYGYIDCIESLDSELLPLYTLCEKNNLAFVLTADHGMAFSADGSKGGHQSEKYSGSDEAQLVPLIIYTQDVESGVIRGEFGQKDFAPTLLGILDIPDRPRFAKGEQILLTGHVNLKVLLPEKGTVELRKDGKTHGTAGNDDRFIFLGLEPEKSYTIRVELDSGKSLDVEEKEIFLETDSVIGFGEEGTGKEKSEYPSVESKEEISSAGVLGEENSFFGRKSSYLIGYILIGAINLAGFFIIMKILKKG
;
A
#
# COMPACT_ATOMS: atom_id res chain seq x y z
N MET A 1 -42.96 44.19 29.32
CA MET A 1 -43.17 42.90 28.60
C MET A 1 -41.97 42.01 28.93
N MET A 2 -42.13 41.08 29.88
CA MET A 2 -41.04 40.22 30.41
C MET A 2 -40.67 39.12 29.41
N ARG A 3 -39.38 38.88 29.20
CA ARG A 3 -38.87 37.66 28.55
C ARG A 3 -38.21 36.77 29.61
N ARG A 4 -38.80 35.59 29.83
CA ARG A 4 -38.36 34.54 30.75
C ARG A 4 -36.97 34.02 30.35
N ILE A 5 -36.03 34.04 31.30
CA ILE A 5 -34.82 33.21 31.24
C ILE A 5 -35.18 31.85 31.84
N ARG A 6 -35.06 30.79 31.05
CA ARG A 6 -35.22 29.40 31.52
C ARG A 6 -33.93 29.00 32.23
N ASN A 7 -34.01 28.81 33.54
CA ASN A 7 -32.95 28.20 34.35
C ASN A 7 -32.76 26.73 33.92
N PHE A 8 -31.70 26.44 33.18
CA PHE A 8 -31.24 25.08 32.95
C PHE A 8 -30.63 24.53 34.25
N LYS A 9 -31.20 23.44 34.79
CA LYS A 9 -30.75 22.84 36.04
C LYS A 9 -29.50 21.98 35.79
N PRO A 10 -28.36 22.24 36.46
CA PRO A 10 -27.10 21.50 36.28
C PRO A 10 -27.21 20.00 36.64
N PHE A 11 -28.24 19.63 37.41
CA PHE A 11 -28.51 18.25 37.81
C PHE A 11 -28.83 17.31 36.63
N SER A 12 -29.42 17.83 35.55
CA SER A 12 -29.79 17.00 34.40
C SER A 12 -28.60 16.62 33.52
N ILE A 13 -27.56 17.45 33.50
CA ILE A 13 -26.33 17.22 32.73
C ILE A 13 -25.45 16.21 33.47
N LEU A 14 -25.35 16.34 34.79
CA LEU A 14 -24.59 15.40 35.62
C LEU A 14 -25.19 13.99 35.58
N ALA A 15 -26.52 13.87 35.66
CA ALA A 15 -27.20 12.57 35.53
C ALA A 15 -26.96 11.93 34.14
N LEU A 16 -26.98 12.72 33.07
CA LEU A 16 -26.71 12.23 31.71
C LEU A 16 -25.25 11.73 31.56
N LEU A 17 -24.28 12.51 32.05
CA LEU A 17 -22.85 12.13 32.06
C LEU A 17 -22.60 10.86 32.87
N THR A 18 -23.24 10.73 34.04
CA THR A 18 -23.08 9.54 34.89
C THR A 18 -23.69 8.31 34.22
N THR A 19 -24.82 8.46 33.52
CA THR A 19 -25.46 7.35 32.79
C THR A 19 -24.63 6.94 31.57
N LEU A 20 -24.02 7.90 30.87
CA LEU A 20 -23.12 7.66 29.74
C LEU A 20 -21.83 6.94 30.18
N LEU A 21 -21.26 7.33 31.32
CA LEU A 21 -20.09 6.69 31.95
C LEU A 21 -20.40 5.25 32.41
N ILE A 22 -21.59 5.02 32.97
CA ILE A 22 -22.02 3.66 33.36
C ILE A 22 -22.28 2.79 32.13
N PHE A 23 -22.84 3.33 31.06
CA PHE A 23 -23.02 2.60 29.80
C PHE A 23 -21.67 2.27 29.13
N SER A 24 -20.70 3.18 29.14
CA SER A 24 -19.36 2.93 28.60
C SER A 24 -18.54 1.95 29.46
N ALA A 25 -18.78 1.90 30.78
CA ALA A 25 -18.17 0.90 31.66
C ALA A 25 -18.86 -0.48 31.63
N ALA A 26 -20.15 -0.54 31.27
CA ALA A 26 -20.93 -1.79 31.22
C ALA A 26 -20.80 -2.53 29.88
N PHE A 27 -20.35 -1.84 28.83
CA PHE A 27 -20.04 -2.42 27.53
C PHE A 27 -18.59 -2.08 27.16
N PRO A 28 -17.58 -2.66 27.83
CA PRO A 28 -16.24 -2.65 27.25
C PRO A 28 -16.39 -3.30 25.87
N VAL A 29 -16.09 -2.54 24.81
CA VAL A 29 -15.82 -3.14 23.51
C VAL A 29 -14.72 -4.16 23.79
N PRO A 30 -14.94 -5.46 23.52
CA PRO A 30 -13.88 -6.42 23.75
C PRO A 30 -12.68 -5.95 22.93
N ALA A 31 -11.59 -5.64 23.59
CA ALA A 31 -10.29 -5.67 22.95
C ALA A 31 -10.14 -7.11 22.48
N SER A 32 -10.38 -7.36 21.19
CA SER A 32 -9.94 -8.58 20.54
C SER A 32 -8.43 -8.52 20.65
N ALA A 33 -7.88 -9.36 21.52
CA ALA A 33 -6.45 -9.48 21.62
C ALA A 33 -5.99 -10.28 20.40
N LEU A 34 -4.80 -9.99 19.93
CA LEU A 34 -4.14 -10.77 18.91
C LEU A 34 -3.07 -11.57 19.65
N THR A 35 -3.13 -12.90 19.56
CA THR A 35 -2.10 -13.74 20.15
C THR A 35 -1.08 -14.12 19.08
N GLU A 36 0.16 -13.63 19.23
CA GLU A 36 1.28 -13.98 18.38
C GLU A 36 2.05 -15.19 18.92
N VAL A 37 2.42 -16.10 18.01
CA VAL A 37 3.17 -17.33 18.30
C VAL A 37 4.35 -17.40 17.34
N GLU A 38 5.53 -17.08 17.86
CA GLU A 38 6.78 -17.24 17.13
C GLU A 38 7.17 -18.73 17.08
N VAL A 39 7.02 -19.36 15.91
CA VAL A 39 7.37 -20.78 15.70
C VAL A 39 8.87 -20.93 15.44
N THR A 40 9.42 -20.02 14.64
CA THR A 40 10.85 -19.80 14.54
C THR A 40 11.16 -18.32 14.67
N PRO A 41 12.34 -17.95 15.22
CA PRO A 41 12.76 -16.56 15.21
C PRO A 41 12.84 -15.98 13.82
N ILE A 42 12.24 -14.80 13.67
CA ILE A 42 12.27 -13.96 12.48
C ILE A 42 12.69 -12.54 12.88
N ASN A 43 13.17 -11.77 11.92
CA ASN A 43 13.68 -10.43 12.09
C ASN A 43 12.79 -9.44 11.33
N THR A 44 11.58 -9.28 11.85
CA THR A 44 10.61 -8.34 11.33
C THR A 44 11.18 -6.92 11.37
N PRO A 45 11.15 -6.17 10.25
CA PRO A 45 11.52 -4.77 10.24
C PRO A 45 10.61 -3.94 11.15
N ASP A 46 11.19 -2.96 11.84
CA ASP A 46 10.44 -2.03 12.71
C ASP A 46 9.56 -1.07 11.89
N GLY A 47 9.74 -1.03 10.57
CA GLY A 47 9.01 -0.17 9.66
C GLY A 47 9.53 -0.31 8.23
N ALA A 48 9.03 0.54 7.35
CA ALA A 48 9.49 0.61 5.98
C ALA A 48 9.63 2.05 5.48
N VAL A 49 10.63 2.28 4.65
CA VAL A 49 10.76 3.47 3.80
C VAL A 49 10.57 3.02 2.37
N VAL A 50 9.50 3.48 1.73
CA VAL A 50 9.19 3.20 0.33
C VAL A 50 9.48 4.45 -0.50
N LEU A 51 10.58 4.42 -1.24
CA LEU A 51 10.97 5.44 -2.21
C LEU A 51 10.38 5.10 -3.58
N ILE A 52 9.40 5.90 -4.00
CA ILE A 52 8.77 5.87 -5.31
C ILE A 52 9.40 6.98 -6.16
N VAL A 53 10.11 6.61 -7.22
CA VAL A 53 10.71 7.58 -8.14
C VAL A 53 9.79 7.73 -9.35
N ASP A 54 9.10 8.86 -9.46
CA ASP A 54 8.13 9.12 -10.52
C ASP A 54 8.78 8.97 -11.91
N GLY A 55 8.22 8.09 -12.74
CA GLY A 55 8.69 7.85 -14.10
C GLY A 55 10.00 7.10 -14.22
N LEU A 56 10.53 6.47 -13.16
CA LEU A 56 11.78 5.70 -13.22
C LEU A 56 11.59 4.33 -13.89
N SER A 57 12.41 4.08 -14.91
CA SER A 57 12.36 2.89 -15.75
C SER A 57 13.50 1.92 -15.40
N ALA A 58 13.17 0.66 -15.13
CA ALA A 58 14.14 -0.38 -14.79
C ALA A 58 15.25 -0.56 -15.86
N PRO A 59 14.94 -0.57 -17.18
CA PRO A 59 15.96 -0.62 -18.24
C PRO A 59 17.09 0.40 -18.14
N PHE A 60 16.85 1.57 -17.55
CA PHE A 60 17.85 2.62 -17.43
C PHE A 60 18.80 2.43 -16.24
N ILE A 61 18.45 1.59 -15.27
CA ILE A 61 19.24 1.38 -14.04
C ILE A 61 19.68 -0.06 -13.80
N TYR A 62 19.03 -1.05 -14.41
CA TYR A 62 19.38 -2.45 -14.23
C TYR A 62 20.47 -2.88 -15.22
N PRO A 63 21.54 -3.55 -14.77
CA PRO A 63 22.59 -4.00 -15.66
C PRO A 63 22.11 -5.05 -16.68
N GLU A 64 21.08 -5.83 -16.35
CA GLU A 64 20.55 -6.94 -17.17
C GLU A 64 19.69 -6.51 -18.36
N LEU A 65 19.12 -5.31 -18.31
CA LEU A 65 18.17 -4.81 -19.31
C LEU A 65 18.84 -3.78 -20.22
N THR A 66 18.39 -3.53 -21.45
CA THR A 66 18.92 -2.44 -22.28
C THR A 66 17.77 -1.53 -22.66
N PRO A 67 17.85 -0.20 -22.46
CA PRO A 67 16.77 0.69 -22.84
C PRO A 67 16.78 0.93 -24.36
N TYR A 68 15.61 0.90 -24.97
CA TYR A 68 15.43 1.21 -26.38
C TYR A 68 14.44 2.36 -26.57
N ALA A 69 14.65 3.15 -27.62
CA ALA A 69 13.63 4.03 -28.13
C ALA A 69 12.61 3.23 -28.97
N LEU A 70 11.42 3.82 -29.18
CA LEU A 70 10.37 3.21 -29.99
C LEU A 70 10.76 2.95 -31.46
N ASP A 71 11.77 3.65 -31.98
CA ASP A 71 12.34 3.39 -33.30
C ASP A 71 13.36 2.23 -33.34
N GLY A 72 13.60 1.59 -32.19
CA GLY A 72 14.54 0.47 -32.01
C GLY A 72 15.98 0.91 -31.71
N THR A 73 16.26 2.21 -31.62
CA THR A 73 17.59 2.72 -31.26
C THR A 73 17.89 2.42 -29.79
N SER A 74 19.05 1.81 -29.50
CA SER A 74 19.52 1.65 -28.12
C SER A 74 19.81 3.02 -27.51
N LEU A 75 19.35 3.25 -26.28
CA LEU A 75 19.61 4.46 -25.52
C LEU A 75 20.78 4.26 -24.54
N GLU A 76 21.40 5.36 -24.11
CA GLU A 76 22.40 5.33 -23.04
C GLU A 76 21.71 5.00 -21.70
N LYS A 77 22.42 4.28 -20.83
CA LYS A 77 22.00 4.02 -19.45
C LYS A 77 22.58 5.05 -18.49
N ALA A 78 21.94 5.22 -17.35
CA ALA A 78 22.53 5.96 -16.26
C ALA A 78 23.79 5.27 -15.73
N ARG A 79 24.79 6.08 -15.40
CA ARG A 79 26.04 5.65 -14.75
C ARG A 79 25.85 5.79 -13.26
N LEU A 80 25.67 4.65 -12.59
CA LEU A 80 25.29 4.57 -11.19
C LEU A 80 26.46 4.09 -10.35
N GLU A 81 26.55 4.60 -9.13
CA GLU A 81 27.50 4.15 -8.11
C GLU A 81 26.75 3.53 -6.92
N ASN A 82 25.70 4.19 -6.42
CA ASN A 82 25.04 3.81 -5.17
C ASN A 82 23.97 2.72 -5.36
N ILE A 83 23.10 2.81 -6.38
CA ILE A 83 22.07 1.79 -6.66
C ILE A 83 22.69 0.40 -6.88
N PRO A 84 23.80 0.25 -7.62
CA PRO A 84 24.51 -1.03 -7.70
C PRO A 84 24.98 -1.55 -6.34
N GLU A 85 25.58 -0.70 -5.50
CA GLU A 85 26.03 -1.08 -4.15
C GLU A 85 24.86 -1.52 -3.26
N ILE A 86 23.76 -0.76 -3.27
CA ILE A 86 22.52 -1.13 -2.58
C ILE A 86 21.99 -2.48 -3.10
N SER A 87 22.03 -2.70 -4.42
CA SER A 87 21.55 -3.94 -5.04
C SER A 87 22.33 -5.18 -4.63
N GLU A 88 23.62 -5.07 -4.27
CA GLU A 88 24.42 -6.23 -3.82
C GLU A 88 23.91 -6.84 -2.51
N LYS A 89 23.24 -6.02 -1.69
CA LYS A 89 22.65 -6.41 -0.41
C LYS A 89 21.13 -6.57 -0.46
N SER A 90 20.52 -6.36 -1.62
CA SER A 90 19.06 -6.30 -1.76
C SER A 90 18.53 -7.43 -2.65
N ALA A 91 17.26 -7.78 -2.49
CA ALA A 91 16.52 -8.47 -3.54
C ALA A 91 16.15 -7.47 -4.64
N ARG A 92 16.42 -7.83 -5.89
CA ARG A 92 16.08 -7.04 -7.07
C ARG A 92 15.17 -7.84 -7.99
N ILE A 93 13.93 -7.38 -8.16
CA ILE A 93 12.98 -8.00 -9.08
C ILE A 93 13.30 -7.55 -10.50
N LEU A 94 13.72 -8.48 -11.36
CA LEU A 94 14.19 -8.14 -12.70
C LEU A 94 13.09 -7.55 -13.59
N LYS A 95 11.86 -8.06 -13.49
CA LYS A 95 10.72 -7.62 -14.28
C LYS A 95 9.49 -7.43 -13.40
N LEU A 96 9.22 -6.16 -13.08
CA LEU A 96 7.98 -5.72 -12.47
C LEU A 96 7.26 -4.80 -13.47
N SER A 97 6.13 -5.24 -14.00
CA SER A 97 5.36 -4.50 -15.01
C SER A 97 4.23 -3.71 -14.37
N VAL A 98 4.09 -2.43 -14.73
CA VAL A 98 2.95 -1.61 -14.30
C VAL A 98 1.77 -1.76 -15.26
N PRO A 99 0.53 -1.96 -14.76
CA PRO A 99 -0.65 -2.09 -15.61
C PRO A 99 -1.17 -0.73 -16.09
N GLN A 100 -0.82 0.36 -15.38
CA GLN A 100 -1.23 1.72 -15.68
C GLN A 100 0.02 2.62 -15.74
N THR A 101 0.25 3.26 -16.88
CA THR A 101 1.45 4.09 -17.11
C THR A 101 1.18 5.57 -16.90
N PHE A 102 0.39 5.94 -15.88
CA PHE A 102 0.20 7.33 -15.46
C PHE A 102 0.22 7.41 -13.92
N THR A 103 0.70 8.53 -13.39
CA THR A 103 1.09 8.69 -11.98
C THR A 103 0.02 8.24 -10.98
N GLU A 104 -1.21 8.76 -11.11
CA GLU A 104 -2.30 8.45 -10.17
C GLU A 104 -2.66 6.95 -10.19
N GLY A 105 -2.72 6.33 -11.38
CA GLY A 105 -3.00 4.91 -11.53
C GLY A 105 -1.88 4.06 -10.92
N GLY A 106 -0.62 4.35 -11.25
CA GLY A 106 0.54 3.62 -10.72
C GLY A 106 0.58 3.61 -9.19
N HIS A 107 0.37 4.77 -8.56
CA HIS A 107 0.30 4.85 -7.09
C HIS A 107 -0.90 4.09 -6.52
N SER A 108 -2.06 4.16 -7.18
CA SER A 108 -3.27 3.43 -6.75
C SER A 108 -3.04 1.92 -6.78
N VAL A 109 -2.37 1.39 -7.80
CA VAL A 109 -2.02 -0.03 -7.88
C VAL A 109 -1.01 -0.41 -6.80
N LEU A 110 0.02 0.40 -6.57
CA LEU A 110 1.02 0.14 -5.53
C LEU A 110 0.37 -0.04 -4.15
N VAL A 111 -0.52 0.87 -3.75
CA VAL A 111 -1.08 0.86 -2.38
C VAL A 111 -2.25 -0.10 -2.20
N THR A 112 -2.92 -0.52 -3.28
CA THR A 112 -4.09 -1.43 -3.20
C THR A 112 -3.77 -2.87 -3.60
N GLY A 113 -2.70 -3.09 -4.36
CA GLY A 113 -2.43 -4.36 -5.01
C GLY A 113 -3.49 -4.76 -6.04
N ASN A 114 -4.28 -3.81 -6.55
CA ASN A 114 -5.32 -4.06 -7.55
C ASN A 114 -4.95 -3.33 -8.85
N PRO A 115 -4.77 -4.05 -9.99
CA PRO A 115 -4.33 -3.43 -11.25
C PRO A 115 -5.35 -2.45 -11.84
N ASP A 116 -6.62 -2.54 -11.45
CA ASP A 116 -7.71 -1.71 -11.95
C ASP A 116 -8.03 -0.53 -11.00
N ALA A 117 -7.24 -0.32 -9.95
CA ALA A 117 -7.50 0.74 -8.97
C ALA A 117 -7.24 2.13 -9.54
N ASP A 118 -8.12 3.07 -9.19
CA ASP A 118 -7.96 4.51 -9.36
C ASP A 118 -7.95 5.20 -7.98
N SER A 119 -7.87 6.54 -7.96
CA SER A 119 -7.83 7.29 -6.70
C SER A 119 -9.10 7.11 -5.86
N GLU A 120 -10.28 6.95 -6.47
CA GLU A 120 -11.52 6.73 -5.72
C GLU A 120 -11.52 5.38 -5.01
N PHE A 121 -10.95 4.35 -5.66
CA PHE A 121 -10.84 3.00 -5.13
C PHE A 121 -10.12 2.93 -3.78
N ILE A 122 -9.11 3.78 -3.58
CA ILE A 122 -8.30 3.86 -2.36
C ILE A 122 -9.16 4.16 -1.13
N SER A 123 -10.22 4.97 -1.29
CA SER A 123 -11.10 5.42 -0.20
C SER A 123 -12.07 4.35 0.32
N PHE A 124 -12.08 3.16 -0.29
CA PHE A 124 -12.91 2.06 0.18
C PHE A 124 -12.29 1.43 1.41
N LYS A 125 -13.14 1.05 2.38
CA LYS A 125 -12.71 0.43 3.63
C LYS A 125 -11.85 -0.81 3.36
N ASP A 126 -10.67 -0.84 4.00
CA ASP A 126 -9.69 -1.92 3.96
C ASP A 126 -9.16 -2.18 2.53
N ALA A 127 -9.25 -1.20 1.63
CA ALA A 127 -8.88 -1.37 0.21
C ALA A 127 -7.41 -1.10 -0.08
N ASN A 128 -6.67 -0.53 0.87
CA ASN A 128 -5.29 -0.12 0.69
C ASN A 128 -4.40 -0.61 1.84
N ILE A 129 -3.08 -0.54 1.63
CA ILE A 129 -2.07 -0.99 2.60
C ILE A 129 -2.06 -0.17 3.89
N PHE A 130 -2.41 1.12 3.83
CA PHE A 130 -2.41 2.02 4.99
C PHE A 130 -3.47 1.59 6.01
N ASP A 131 -4.64 1.15 5.54
CA ASP A 131 -5.67 0.54 6.41
C ASP A 131 -5.12 -0.64 7.19
N ILE A 132 -4.49 -1.58 6.48
CA ILE A 132 -3.93 -2.81 7.06
C ILE A 132 -2.81 -2.47 8.05
N LEU A 133 -1.92 -1.55 7.70
CA LEU A 133 -0.81 -1.11 8.54
C LEU A 133 -1.31 -0.42 9.81
N ARG A 134 -2.31 0.46 9.72
CA ARG A 134 -2.93 1.11 10.88
C ARG A 134 -3.56 0.10 11.85
N GLU A 135 -4.23 -0.94 11.33
CA GLU A 135 -4.77 -2.04 12.16
C GLU A 135 -3.67 -2.82 12.89
N ASN A 136 -2.44 -2.79 12.37
CA ASN A 136 -1.25 -3.41 12.96
C ASN A 136 -0.35 -2.40 13.71
N GLY A 137 -0.87 -1.23 14.06
CA GLY A 137 -0.20 -0.25 14.93
C GLY A 137 0.86 0.61 14.24
N TYR A 138 0.89 0.66 12.90
CA TYR A 138 1.81 1.51 12.15
C TYR A 138 1.27 2.94 12.02
N LEU A 139 2.20 3.91 12.08
CA LEU A 139 1.97 5.28 11.64
C LEU A 139 2.29 5.39 10.14
N CYS A 140 1.40 5.94 9.34
CA CYS A 140 1.60 6.17 7.91
C CYS A 140 1.97 7.64 7.66
N ILE A 141 3.21 7.87 7.21
CA ILE A 141 3.79 9.20 6.98
C ILE A 141 4.16 9.31 5.50
N ALA A 142 4.01 10.49 4.89
CA ALA A 142 4.48 10.69 3.53
C ALA A 142 5.22 12.02 3.28
N VAL A 143 6.16 11.96 2.33
CA VAL A 143 6.88 13.10 1.73
C VAL A 143 6.73 12.99 0.22
N MET A 144 5.94 13.87 -0.38
CA MET A 144 5.42 13.68 -1.74
C MET A 144 5.68 14.90 -2.63
N GLU A 145 6.62 14.77 -3.56
CA GLU A 145 6.76 15.74 -4.66
C GLU A 145 5.67 15.55 -5.71
N LYS A 146 5.26 14.29 -5.95
CA LYS A 146 4.20 13.85 -6.87
C LYS A 146 3.39 12.71 -6.25
N GLY A 147 2.45 12.17 -7.00
CA GLY A 147 1.59 11.06 -6.54
C GLY A 147 0.61 11.47 -5.43
N ASP A 148 0.50 12.76 -5.13
CA ASP A 148 -0.25 13.34 -4.03
C ASP A 148 -1.76 13.48 -4.33
N SER A 149 -2.33 12.45 -4.96
CA SER A 149 -3.78 12.40 -5.16
C SER A 149 -4.50 12.53 -3.82
N TRP A 150 -5.64 13.21 -3.81
CA TRP A 150 -6.35 13.54 -2.58
C TRP A 150 -6.62 12.31 -1.70
N SER A 151 -6.88 11.15 -2.32
CA SER A 151 -7.17 9.92 -1.58
C SER A 151 -5.91 9.31 -0.98
N ILE A 152 -4.77 9.32 -1.67
CA ILE A 152 -3.49 8.88 -1.07
C ILE A 152 -3.11 9.78 0.11
N CYS A 153 -3.22 11.10 -0.06
CA CYS A 153 -2.94 12.06 1.02
C CYS A 153 -3.88 11.87 2.20
N ALA A 154 -5.16 11.58 1.94
CA ALA A 154 -6.16 11.36 2.98
C ALA A 154 -5.91 10.09 3.80
N GLU A 155 -5.16 9.10 3.28
CA GLU A 155 -4.80 7.87 3.99
C GLU A 155 -3.54 8.01 4.88
N GLN A 156 -2.79 9.11 4.76
CA GLN A 156 -1.61 9.37 5.57
C GLN A 156 -2.00 10.05 6.88
N ASP A 157 -1.41 9.63 7.99
CA ASP A 157 -1.57 10.32 9.28
C ASP A 157 -0.92 11.71 9.24
N ALA A 158 0.22 11.83 8.54
CA ALA A 158 0.87 13.12 8.23
C ALA A 158 1.54 13.08 6.84
N VAL A 159 1.34 14.13 6.04
CA VAL A 159 1.90 14.22 4.69
C VAL A 159 2.44 15.61 4.38
N LEU A 160 3.66 15.66 3.84
CA LEU A 160 4.18 16.82 3.12
C LEU A 160 3.92 16.64 1.63
N ARG A 161 3.30 17.61 0.97
CA ARG A 161 3.06 17.55 -0.48
C ARG A 161 3.30 18.87 -1.20
N ASP A 162 3.77 18.82 -2.45
CA ASP A 162 3.93 20.01 -3.30
C ASP A 162 2.59 20.47 -3.91
N GLU A 163 1.95 21.46 -3.28
CA GLU A 163 0.67 22.04 -3.72
C GLU A 163 0.73 22.63 -5.14
N LYS A 164 1.93 22.98 -5.64
CA LYS A 164 2.10 23.60 -6.96
C LYS A 164 2.52 22.60 -8.03
N ASN A 165 2.96 21.42 -7.65
CA ASN A 165 3.47 20.40 -8.56
C ASN A 165 4.49 21.01 -9.56
N SER A 166 5.47 21.75 -9.04
CA SER A 166 6.32 22.62 -9.85
C SER A 166 7.73 22.79 -9.28
N ILE A 167 8.71 22.17 -9.95
CA ILE A 167 10.15 22.34 -9.68
C ILE A 167 10.60 23.81 -9.65
N LYS A 168 9.91 24.74 -10.33
CA LYS A 168 10.32 26.16 -10.33
C LYS A 168 9.81 26.94 -9.12
N ASN A 169 8.68 26.51 -8.57
CA ASN A 169 7.94 27.23 -7.53
C ASN A 169 7.38 26.21 -6.54
N ILE A 170 8.25 25.35 -6.00
CA ILE A 170 7.87 24.35 -5.00
C ILE A 170 7.18 25.05 -3.83
N LYS A 171 6.01 24.53 -3.43
CA LYS A 171 5.31 25.00 -2.23
C LYS A 171 4.79 23.78 -1.49
N ILE A 172 5.57 23.37 -0.50
CA ILE A 172 5.21 22.25 0.35
C ILE A 172 4.19 22.69 1.38
N VAL A 173 3.15 21.88 1.55
CA VAL A 173 2.16 22.02 2.61
C VAL A 173 2.17 20.76 3.47
N LEU A 174 1.99 20.95 4.78
CA LEU A 174 1.77 19.87 5.73
C LEU A 174 0.27 19.66 5.91
N GLU A 175 -0.18 18.43 5.75
CA GLU A 175 -1.52 17.98 6.10
C GLU A 175 -1.42 16.87 7.16
N GLN A 176 -2.34 16.90 8.12
CA GLN A 176 -2.48 15.89 9.15
C GLN A 176 -3.92 15.38 9.09
N ASN A 177 -4.09 14.06 9.01
CA ASN A 177 -5.40 13.43 9.02
C ASN A 177 -5.61 12.69 10.34
N GLU A 178 -6.84 12.75 10.84
CA GLU A 178 -7.22 11.98 12.03
C GLU A 178 -7.93 10.71 11.58
N HIS A 179 -7.28 9.57 11.83
CA HIS A 179 -7.88 8.25 11.63
C HIS A 179 -8.31 7.65 12.96
N SER A 180 -9.31 6.77 12.93
CA SER A 180 -9.74 6.03 14.12
C SER A 180 -8.64 5.04 14.51
N GLY A 181 -7.87 5.35 15.55
CA GLY A 181 -6.80 4.51 16.08
C GLY A 181 -6.08 5.16 17.26
N ASP A 182 -5.28 4.39 17.98
CA ASP A 182 -4.56 4.84 19.18
C ASP A 182 -3.21 5.54 18.86
N CYS A 183 -2.73 5.45 17.60
CA CYS A 183 -1.48 6.06 17.16
C CYS A 183 -1.66 7.52 16.75
N THR A 184 -1.39 8.45 17.65
CA THR A 184 -1.37 9.89 17.35
C THR A 184 -0.03 10.32 16.76
N VAL A 185 -0.04 11.12 15.68
CA VAL A 185 1.18 11.73 15.13
C VAL A 185 1.90 12.55 16.22
N PRO A 186 3.20 12.32 16.47
CA PRO A 186 3.96 13.10 17.44
C PRO A 186 4.02 14.59 17.06
N SER A 187 3.72 15.50 17.99
CA SER A 187 3.78 16.94 17.72
C SER A 187 5.16 17.43 17.28
N GLY A 188 6.23 16.83 17.80
CA GLY A 188 7.59 17.15 17.37
C GLY A 188 7.90 16.68 15.95
N LEU A 189 7.22 15.64 15.44
CA LEU A 189 7.34 15.22 14.04
C LEU A 189 6.65 16.25 13.14
N LEU A 190 5.45 16.71 13.52
CA LEU A 190 4.75 17.77 12.77
C LEU A 190 5.58 19.05 12.70
N GLN A 191 6.22 19.45 13.81
CA GLN A 191 7.11 20.61 13.82
C GLN A 191 8.31 20.41 12.87
N LEU A 192 8.96 19.25 12.91
CA LEU A 192 10.06 18.92 11.99
C LEU A 192 9.59 19.01 10.53
N MET A 193 8.45 18.41 10.21
CA MET A 193 7.89 18.40 8.86
C MET A 193 7.57 19.83 8.38
N GLU A 194 7.01 20.68 9.25
CA GLU A 194 6.79 22.10 8.94
C GLU A 194 8.11 22.85 8.69
N GLU A 195 9.14 22.59 9.48
CA GLU A 195 10.49 23.18 9.27
C GLU A 195 11.12 22.72 7.95
N GLU A 196 10.97 21.45 7.55
CA GLU A 196 11.44 20.95 6.25
C GLU A 196 10.61 21.50 5.07
N ALA A 197 9.31 21.71 5.25
CA ALA A 197 8.46 22.37 4.26
C ALA A 197 8.92 23.80 3.98
N ASP A 198 9.27 24.56 5.03
CA ASP A 198 9.76 25.93 4.93
C ASP A 198 11.12 26.05 4.22
N LYS A 199 11.97 25.01 4.30
CA LYS A 199 13.28 24.96 3.62
C LYS A 199 13.15 24.65 2.12
N ALA A 200 12.07 23.97 1.71
CA ALA A 200 11.91 23.43 0.36
C ALA A 200 12.16 24.44 -0.78
N PRO A 201 11.66 25.70 -0.73
CA PRO A 201 11.92 26.69 -1.78
C PRO A 201 13.41 26.98 -2.00
N GLY A 202 14.25 26.81 -0.97
CA GLY A 202 15.69 27.03 -1.04
C GLY A 202 16.41 26.08 -1.99
N TYR A 203 15.91 24.84 -2.11
CA TYR A 203 16.53 23.78 -2.92
C TYR A 203 16.44 24.03 -4.43
N VAL A 204 15.43 24.78 -4.88
CA VAL A 204 15.17 25.00 -6.32
C VAL A 204 15.55 26.40 -6.81
N THR A 205 16.32 27.15 -6.01
CA THR A 205 16.72 28.53 -6.33
C THR A 205 17.75 28.64 -7.46
N SER A 206 18.48 27.55 -7.77
CA SER A 206 19.50 27.56 -8.81
C SER A 206 18.93 27.96 -10.18
N LYS A 207 19.69 28.76 -10.93
CA LYS A 207 19.38 29.07 -12.33
C LYS A 207 19.79 27.95 -13.28
N GLU A 208 20.78 27.15 -12.87
CA GLU A 208 21.27 25.99 -13.60
C GLU A 208 20.21 24.88 -13.52
N THR A 209 19.94 24.24 -14.65
CA THR A 209 18.76 23.36 -14.77
C THR A 209 18.99 22.04 -14.08
N ARG A 210 20.19 21.46 -14.19
CA ARG A 210 20.54 20.21 -13.52
C ARG A 210 20.45 20.38 -12.00
N GLU A 211 21.10 21.39 -11.43
CA GLU A 211 21.06 21.69 -10.00
C GLU A 211 19.63 21.91 -9.49
N ARG A 212 18.75 22.55 -10.28
CA ARG A 212 17.37 22.77 -9.85
C ARG A 212 16.57 21.46 -9.76
N TYR A 213 16.71 20.59 -10.75
CA TYR A 213 16.02 19.29 -10.75
C TYR A 213 16.57 18.37 -9.66
N ASN A 214 17.90 18.36 -9.50
CA ASN A 214 18.55 17.64 -8.41
C ASN A 214 18.08 18.15 -7.04
N GLY A 215 18.06 19.48 -6.86
CA GLY A 215 17.60 20.10 -5.62
C GLY A 215 16.18 19.71 -5.24
N TYR A 216 15.27 19.55 -6.22
CA TYR A 216 13.90 19.09 -5.97
C TYR A 216 13.92 17.69 -5.32
N ASN A 217 14.48 16.68 -5.98
CA ASN A 217 14.62 15.33 -5.42
C ASN A 217 15.40 15.31 -4.09
N ARG A 218 16.48 16.09 -3.99
CA ARG A 218 17.31 16.15 -2.77
C ARG A 218 16.50 16.62 -1.57
N TRP A 219 15.57 17.57 -1.74
CA TRP A 219 14.66 17.96 -0.67
C TRP A 219 13.83 16.77 -0.18
N GLY A 220 13.23 15.98 -1.09
CA GLY A 220 12.47 14.79 -0.72
C GLY A 220 13.30 13.76 0.06
N ILE A 221 14.52 13.48 -0.41
CA ILE A 221 15.43 12.52 0.23
C ILE A 221 15.94 13.02 1.61
N GLU A 222 16.40 14.27 1.72
CA GLU A 222 16.88 14.82 3.00
C GLU A 222 15.76 14.96 4.03
N THR A 223 14.55 15.28 3.58
CA THR A 223 13.36 15.31 4.45
C THR A 223 13.03 13.91 4.96
N ALA A 224 13.09 12.90 4.10
CA ALA A 224 12.88 11.50 4.51
C ALA A 224 13.93 11.05 5.53
N CYS A 225 15.21 11.37 5.33
CA CYS A 225 16.26 11.13 6.31
C CYS A 225 15.93 11.77 7.67
N SER A 226 15.48 13.03 7.66
CA SER A 226 15.12 13.76 8.88
C SER A 226 13.95 13.11 9.62
N VAL A 227 12.94 12.61 8.90
CA VAL A 227 11.81 11.87 9.50
C VAL A 227 12.31 10.57 10.14
N VAL A 228 13.14 9.78 9.43
CA VAL A 228 13.69 8.52 9.96
C VAL A 228 14.52 8.78 11.23
N GLU A 229 15.40 9.77 11.21
CA GLU A 229 16.22 10.15 12.38
C GLU A 229 15.35 10.61 13.55
N TYR A 230 14.27 11.34 13.29
CA TYR A 230 13.33 11.75 14.32
C TYR A 230 12.63 10.54 14.95
N MET A 231 12.11 9.64 14.13
CA MET A 231 11.36 8.46 14.59
C MET A 231 12.27 7.57 15.43
N GLU A 232 13.47 7.25 14.95
CA GLU A 232 14.46 6.46 15.69
C GLU A 232 14.78 7.10 17.06
N LYS A 233 15.04 8.41 17.09
CA LYS A 233 15.47 9.08 18.31
C LYS A 233 14.34 9.28 19.33
N ASN A 234 13.13 9.56 18.87
CA ASN A 234 12.05 10.04 19.74
C ASN A 234 10.91 9.04 19.91
N ARG A 235 10.80 8.06 19.01
CA ARG A 235 9.72 7.05 18.94
C ARG A 235 10.25 5.67 18.46
N PRO A 236 11.32 5.12 19.06
CA PRO A 236 11.98 3.89 18.57
C PRO A 236 11.06 2.65 18.55
N GLU A 237 10.01 2.61 19.39
CA GLU A 237 9.05 1.51 19.45
C GLU A 237 7.84 1.70 18.50
N GLN A 238 7.70 2.88 17.89
CA GLN A 238 6.57 3.17 17.00
C GLN A 238 6.88 2.66 15.61
N LYS A 239 6.17 1.61 15.19
CA LYS A 239 6.21 1.15 13.80
C LYS A 239 5.69 2.21 12.85
N TYR A 240 6.28 2.33 11.67
CA TYR A 240 5.81 3.29 10.66
C TYR A 240 6.12 2.87 9.23
N LEU A 241 5.28 3.35 8.32
CA LEU A 241 5.56 3.38 6.89
C LEU A 241 5.83 4.83 6.50
N LEU A 242 7.01 5.09 5.93
CA LEU A 242 7.34 6.36 5.30
C LEU A 242 7.29 6.21 3.78
N THR A 243 6.27 6.78 3.16
CA THR A 243 6.15 6.86 1.69
C THR A 243 6.86 8.12 1.20
N VAL A 244 7.88 7.95 0.37
CA VAL A 244 8.62 9.05 -0.23
C VAL A 244 8.38 9.01 -1.74
N ASN A 245 7.82 10.06 -2.31
CA ASN A 245 7.74 10.21 -3.76
C ASN A 245 8.62 11.38 -4.22
N VAL A 246 9.54 11.10 -5.16
CA VAL A 246 10.39 12.11 -5.80
C VAL A 246 10.09 12.20 -7.30
N GLY A 247 9.95 13.42 -7.82
CA GLY A 247 9.27 13.71 -9.07
C GLY A 247 10.15 14.23 -10.21
N ALA A 248 11.42 14.57 -9.95
CA ALA A 248 12.24 15.27 -10.95
C ALA A 248 12.61 14.39 -12.15
N VAL A 249 12.65 13.06 -11.98
CA VAL A 249 13.00 12.09 -13.04
C VAL A 249 11.97 12.13 -14.17
N ASP A 250 10.68 11.92 -13.89
CA ASP A 250 9.58 12.07 -14.86
C ASP A 250 9.62 13.43 -15.56
N MET A 251 9.67 14.51 -14.78
CA MET A 251 9.71 15.87 -15.32
C MET A 251 10.90 16.06 -16.27
N SER A 252 12.07 15.51 -15.92
CA SER A 252 13.26 15.60 -16.76
C SER A 252 13.05 14.85 -18.08
N GLY A 253 12.42 13.67 -18.05
CA GLY A 253 12.03 12.91 -19.25
C GLY A 253 11.15 13.72 -20.20
N HIS A 254 10.09 14.34 -19.70
CA HIS A 254 9.17 15.16 -20.51
C HIS A 254 9.81 16.44 -21.06
N TYR A 255 10.60 17.15 -20.24
CA TYR A 255 11.05 18.51 -20.58
C TYR A 255 12.46 18.58 -21.14
N ARG A 256 13.34 17.65 -20.75
CA ARG A 256 14.78 17.64 -21.07
C ARG A 256 15.21 16.45 -21.95
N GLY A 257 14.29 15.53 -22.25
CA GLY A 257 14.55 14.36 -23.10
C GLY A 257 15.41 13.31 -22.40
N ASN A 258 15.79 12.26 -23.14
CA ASN A 258 16.50 11.10 -22.59
C ASN A 258 17.82 11.46 -21.88
N TYR A 259 18.61 12.39 -22.42
CA TYR A 259 19.86 12.81 -21.76
C TYR A 259 19.60 13.52 -20.42
N GLY A 260 18.57 14.38 -20.35
CA GLY A 260 18.18 15.01 -19.10
C GLY A 260 17.59 14.01 -18.11
N TYR A 261 16.84 13.02 -18.59
CA TYR A 261 16.30 11.92 -17.79
C TYR A 261 17.43 11.12 -17.12
N ILE A 262 18.41 10.67 -17.91
CA ILE A 262 19.61 9.97 -17.42
C ILE A 262 20.37 10.81 -16.40
N ASP A 263 20.65 12.07 -16.73
CA ASP A 263 21.33 13.03 -15.84
C ASP A 263 20.61 13.20 -14.49
N CYS A 264 19.28 13.18 -14.49
CA CYS A 264 18.48 13.28 -13.27
C CYS A 264 18.52 11.98 -12.44
N ILE A 265 18.57 10.81 -13.10
CA ILE A 265 18.74 9.51 -12.42
C ILE A 265 20.12 9.44 -11.76
N GLU A 266 21.18 9.82 -12.47
CA GLU A 266 22.55 9.84 -11.93
C GLU A 266 22.69 10.81 -10.74
N SER A 267 22.03 11.98 -10.82
CA SER A 267 21.98 12.90 -9.70
C SER A 267 21.20 12.32 -8.52
N LEU A 268 20.05 11.70 -8.74
CA LEU A 268 19.30 11.02 -7.67
C LEU A 268 20.14 9.94 -7.01
N ASP A 269 20.78 9.06 -7.79
CA ASP A 269 21.65 7.98 -7.32
C ASP A 269 22.66 8.49 -6.29
N SER A 270 23.31 9.63 -6.57
CA SER A 270 24.30 10.23 -5.67
C SER A 270 23.76 10.67 -4.30
N GLU A 271 22.45 10.86 -4.17
CA GLU A 271 21.78 11.30 -2.93
C GLU A 271 21.17 10.15 -2.12
N LEU A 272 21.08 8.92 -2.66
CA LEU A 272 20.32 7.83 -2.03
C LEU A 272 21.00 7.17 -0.82
N LEU A 273 22.34 7.15 -0.80
CA LEU A 273 23.10 6.35 0.16
C LEU A 273 22.81 6.69 1.64
N PRO A 274 22.65 7.98 2.05
CA PRO A 274 22.28 8.33 3.42
C PRO A 274 20.95 7.72 3.87
N LEU A 275 19.91 7.77 3.02
CA LEU A 275 18.58 7.23 3.35
C LEU A 275 18.64 5.70 3.49
N TYR A 276 19.30 5.02 2.55
CA TYR A 276 19.54 3.58 2.63
C TYR A 276 20.28 3.20 3.92
N THR A 277 21.35 3.92 4.25
CA THR A 277 22.18 3.64 5.44
C THR A 277 21.38 3.82 6.73
N LEU A 278 20.50 4.83 6.79
CA LEU A 278 19.59 5.02 7.92
C LEU A 278 18.62 3.85 8.07
N CYS A 279 18.07 3.35 6.96
CA CYS A 279 17.19 2.18 6.99
C CYS A 279 17.93 0.93 7.48
N GLU A 280 19.13 0.66 6.95
CA GLU A 280 19.99 -0.45 7.36
C GLU A 280 20.30 -0.41 8.85
N LYS A 281 20.68 0.76 9.38
CA LYS A 281 21.05 0.94 10.78
C LYS A 281 19.88 0.80 11.76
N ASN A 282 18.69 1.25 11.36
CA ASN A 282 17.52 1.33 12.24
C ASN A 282 16.52 0.20 11.98
N ASN A 283 16.96 -0.91 11.37
CA ASN A 283 16.14 -2.10 11.10
C ASN A 283 14.83 -1.79 10.33
N LEU A 284 14.92 -0.88 9.35
CA LEU A 284 13.79 -0.57 8.46
C LEU A 284 13.98 -1.26 7.12
N ALA A 285 12.88 -1.73 6.54
CA ALA A 285 12.89 -2.15 5.15
C ALA A 285 13.11 -0.92 4.26
N PHE A 286 14.13 -0.95 3.40
CA PHE A 286 14.31 0.05 2.34
C PHE A 286 13.78 -0.51 1.03
N VAL A 287 12.85 0.20 0.40
CA VAL A 287 12.21 -0.23 -0.84
C VAL A 287 12.32 0.89 -1.87
N LEU A 288 12.95 0.62 -3.02
CA LEU A 288 13.00 1.53 -4.16
C LEU A 288 12.14 0.97 -5.29
N THR A 289 11.17 1.76 -5.76
CA THR A 289 10.32 1.42 -6.89
C THR A 289 9.89 2.66 -7.69
N ALA A 290 8.97 2.48 -8.63
CA ALA A 290 8.36 3.56 -9.40
C ALA A 290 6.87 3.27 -9.65
N ASP A 291 6.13 4.32 -9.93
CA ASP A 291 4.72 4.27 -10.32
C ASP A 291 4.55 3.89 -11.79
N HIS A 292 5.44 4.35 -12.65
CA HIS A 292 5.61 3.94 -14.05
C HIS A 292 7.01 4.25 -14.55
N GLY A 293 7.33 3.81 -15.78
CA GLY A 293 8.57 4.15 -16.47
C GLY A 293 8.42 5.35 -17.41
N MET A 294 9.42 5.55 -18.28
CA MET A 294 9.48 6.61 -19.27
C MET A 294 10.03 6.09 -20.59
N ALA A 295 9.27 6.23 -21.68
CA ALA A 295 9.66 5.81 -23.01
C ALA A 295 10.02 7.00 -23.90
N PHE A 296 10.92 6.79 -24.85
CA PHE A 296 11.40 7.81 -25.79
C PHE A 296 11.18 7.36 -27.22
N SER A 297 10.76 8.28 -28.10
CA SER A 297 10.50 7.90 -29.50
C SER A 297 11.73 7.70 -30.36
N ALA A 298 12.83 8.36 -30.00
CA ALA A 298 14.14 8.31 -30.63
C ALA A 298 15.19 8.83 -29.63
N ASP A 299 16.48 8.65 -29.93
CA ASP A 299 17.55 9.31 -29.17
C ASP A 299 17.42 10.85 -29.22
N GLY A 300 17.66 11.52 -28.10
CA GLY A 300 17.49 12.96 -27.92
C GLY A 300 16.04 13.45 -27.83
N SER A 301 15.04 12.56 -27.96
CA SER A 301 13.64 12.95 -27.96
C SER A 301 13.09 13.19 -26.55
N LYS A 302 11.95 13.88 -26.47
CA LYS A 302 11.17 14.00 -25.23
C LYS A 302 10.44 12.71 -24.92
N GLY A 303 10.37 12.38 -23.64
CA GLY A 303 9.73 11.18 -23.16
C GLY A 303 8.21 11.26 -23.14
N GLY A 304 7.58 10.11 -22.94
CA GLY A 304 6.19 9.97 -22.56
C GLY A 304 5.92 8.58 -22.00
N HIS A 305 4.77 8.41 -21.34
CA HIS A 305 4.42 7.17 -20.64
C HIS A 305 2.94 6.79 -20.86
N GLN A 306 2.02 7.75 -20.82
CA GLN A 306 0.56 7.46 -20.80
C GLN A 306 -0.14 7.30 -22.17
N SER A 307 0.35 7.93 -23.23
CA SER A 307 -0.37 7.89 -24.53
C SER A 307 -0.21 6.52 -25.18
N GLU A 308 -1.16 6.13 -26.05
CA GLU A 308 -1.12 4.86 -26.83
C GLU A 308 0.25 4.59 -27.49
N LYS A 309 0.95 5.66 -27.92
CA LYS A 309 2.30 5.57 -28.49
C LYS A 309 3.35 4.97 -27.53
N TYR A 310 3.24 5.23 -26.24
CA TYR A 310 4.26 4.93 -25.23
C TYR A 310 3.83 3.85 -24.24
N SER A 311 2.54 3.77 -23.90
CA SER A 311 2.03 2.99 -22.76
C SER A 311 2.25 1.48 -22.86
N GLY A 312 2.53 0.96 -24.05
CA GLY A 312 2.80 -0.45 -24.30
C GLY A 312 4.28 -0.82 -24.41
N SER A 313 5.22 0.11 -24.18
CA SER A 313 6.65 -0.20 -24.27
C SER A 313 7.22 -0.67 -22.93
N ASP A 314 8.24 -1.52 -23.00
CA ASP A 314 8.97 -2.00 -21.81
C ASP A 314 9.54 -0.83 -21.00
N GLU A 315 10.01 0.23 -21.64
CA GLU A 315 10.56 1.41 -20.95
C GLU A 315 9.50 2.17 -20.13
N ALA A 316 8.23 2.14 -20.55
CA ALA A 316 7.12 2.75 -19.80
C ALA A 316 6.52 1.80 -18.76
N GLN A 317 6.59 0.48 -18.98
CA GLN A 317 5.94 -0.53 -18.14
C GLN A 317 6.86 -1.16 -17.09
N LEU A 318 8.14 -1.40 -17.41
CA LEU A 318 9.07 -2.04 -16.50
C LEU A 318 9.65 -1.02 -15.52
N VAL A 319 9.24 -1.14 -14.27
CA VAL A 319 9.72 -0.32 -13.16
C VAL A 319 10.67 -1.12 -12.27
N PRO A 320 11.59 -0.46 -11.55
CA PRO A 320 12.42 -1.17 -10.60
C PRO A 320 11.63 -1.61 -9.38
N LEU A 321 12.08 -2.70 -8.75
CA LEU A 321 11.77 -3.02 -7.37
C LEU A 321 13.03 -3.60 -6.72
N ILE A 322 13.64 -2.80 -5.84
CA ILE A 322 14.82 -3.16 -5.05
C ILE A 322 14.41 -3.10 -3.59
N ILE A 323 14.62 -4.19 -2.87
CA ILE A 323 14.17 -4.36 -1.48
C ILE A 323 15.34 -4.81 -0.62
N TYR A 324 15.65 -4.04 0.41
CA TYR A 324 16.59 -4.38 1.45
C TYR A 324 15.87 -4.56 2.78
N THR A 325 16.13 -5.68 3.45
CA THR A 325 15.86 -5.93 4.87
C THR A 325 16.76 -7.09 5.33
N GLN A 326 16.96 -7.26 6.64
CA GLN A 326 17.85 -8.30 7.18
C GLN A 326 17.43 -9.73 6.84
N ASP A 327 16.12 -9.97 6.68
CA ASP A 327 15.55 -11.31 6.43
C ASP A 327 15.29 -11.64 4.95
N VAL A 328 15.69 -10.75 4.04
CA VAL A 328 15.56 -10.95 2.60
C VAL A 328 16.90 -11.34 2.01
N GLU A 329 16.93 -12.46 1.27
CA GLU A 329 18.14 -12.89 0.57
C GLU A 329 18.47 -11.93 -0.58
N SER A 330 19.73 -11.50 -0.66
CA SER A 330 20.16 -10.62 -1.74
C SER A 330 20.31 -11.39 -3.06
N GLY A 331 19.96 -10.73 -4.16
CA GLY A 331 20.07 -11.34 -5.48
C GLY A 331 19.04 -10.84 -6.48
N VAL A 332 19.16 -11.35 -7.71
CA VAL A 332 18.25 -11.01 -8.80
C VAL A 332 17.14 -12.05 -8.87
N ILE A 333 15.93 -11.64 -8.56
CA ILE A 333 14.73 -12.48 -8.64
C ILE A 333 14.19 -12.42 -10.07
N ARG A 334 14.10 -13.60 -10.69
CA ARG A 334 13.62 -13.76 -12.07
C ARG A 334 12.20 -14.30 -12.07
N GLY A 335 11.39 -13.77 -12.97
CA GLY A 335 9.97 -14.07 -13.11
C GLY A 335 9.29 -12.90 -13.83
N GLU A 336 8.01 -13.05 -14.13
CA GLU A 336 7.17 -11.95 -14.62
C GLU A 336 6.24 -11.57 -13.47
N PHE A 337 6.45 -10.38 -12.90
CA PHE A 337 5.65 -9.87 -11.79
C PHE A 337 4.93 -8.59 -12.21
N GLY A 338 3.81 -8.29 -11.57
CA GLY A 338 3.05 -7.07 -11.79
C GLY A 338 3.14 -6.11 -10.61
N GLN A 339 3.01 -4.81 -10.84
CA GLN A 339 2.98 -3.80 -9.77
C GLN A 339 1.90 -4.09 -8.71
N LYS A 340 0.84 -4.80 -9.07
CA LYS A 340 -0.20 -5.29 -8.15
C LYS A 340 0.35 -6.21 -7.05
N ASP A 341 1.48 -6.87 -7.28
CA ASP A 341 2.14 -7.78 -6.34
C ASP A 341 2.91 -7.02 -5.25
N PHE A 342 3.09 -5.69 -5.40
CA PHE A 342 3.83 -4.85 -4.48
C PHE A 342 3.25 -4.83 -3.06
N ALA A 343 1.97 -4.45 -2.89
CA ALA A 343 1.36 -4.32 -1.57
C ALA A 343 1.38 -5.65 -0.78
N PRO A 344 0.97 -6.80 -1.35
CA PRO A 344 1.11 -8.09 -0.69
C PRO A 344 2.56 -8.43 -0.32
N THR A 345 3.52 -8.10 -1.20
CA THR A 345 4.95 -8.32 -0.93
C THR A 345 5.46 -7.47 0.22
N LEU A 346 5.11 -6.18 0.27
CA LEU A 346 5.50 -5.28 1.34
C LEU A 346 4.91 -5.70 2.69
N LEU A 347 3.65 -6.13 2.72
CA LEU A 347 3.03 -6.66 3.94
C LEU A 347 3.71 -7.95 4.42
N GLY A 348 4.06 -8.86 3.50
CA GLY A 348 4.81 -10.06 3.83
C GLY A 348 6.22 -9.77 4.39
N ILE A 349 6.91 -8.75 3.87
CA ILE A 349 8.21 -8.29 4.42
C ILE A 349 8.06 -7.75 5.84
N LEU A 350 6.90 -7.17 6.17
CA LEU A 350 6.58 -6.65 7.49
C LEU A 350 5.94 -7.70 8.40
N ASP A 351 5.90 -8.96 7.96
CA ASP A 351 5.29 -10.10 8.68
C ASP A 351 3.82 -9.89 9.04
N ILE A 352 3.07 -9.22 8.15
CA ILE A 352 1.64 -8.98 8.27
C ILE A 352 0.91 -9.85 7.24
N PRO A 353 0.24 -10.96 7.67
CA PRO A 353 -0.41 -11.88 6.73
C PRO A 353 -1.67 -11.33 6.05
N ASP A 354 -2.23 -10.25 6.59
CA ASP A 354 -3.39 -9.57 6.03
C ASP A 354 -3.06 -8.96 4.67
N ARG A 355 -4.11 -8.62 3.91
CA ARG A 355 -4.00 -8.05 2.58
C ARG A 355 -5.13 -7.07 2.32
N PRO A 356 -4.92 -6.04 1.47
CA PRO A 356 -6.01 -5.17 1.07
C PRO A 356 -7.16 -6.00 0.48
N ARG A 357 -8.38 -5.66 0.87
CA ARG A 357 -9.62 -6.41 0.60
C ARG A 357 -9.82 -6.77 -0.86
N PHE A 358 -9.37 -5.91 -1.76
CA PHE A 358 -9.56 -6.08 -3.20
C PHE A 358 -8.25 -6.32 -3.96
N ALA A 359 -7.16 -6.65 -3.26
CA ALA A 359 -5.90 -6.99 -3.90
C ALA A 359 -6.08 -8.19 -4.85
N LYS A 360 -5.49 -8.08 -6.04
CA LYS A 360 -5.41 -9.15 -7.05
C LYS A 360 -3.96 -9.57 -7.33
N GLY A 361 -3.00 -8.88 -6.73
CA GLY A 361 -1.61 -9.32 -6.72
C GLY A 361 -1.38 -10.41 -5.70
N GLU A 362 -0.25 -11.08 -5.85
CA GLU A 362 0.23 -12.13 -4.96
C GLU A 362 1.54 -11.69 -4.31
N GLN A 363 1.85 -12.22 -3.13
CA GLN A 363 3.12 -11.95 -2.48
C GLN A 363 4.24 -12.59 -3.31
N ILE A 364 5.26 -11.80 -3.64
CA ILE A 364 6.55 -12.32 -4.08
C ILE A 364 7.26 -12.77 -2.81
N LEU A 365 7.44 -14.08 -2.61
CA LEU A 365 8.13 -14.59 -1.42
C LEU A 365 9.62 -14.25 -1.50
N LEU A 366 10.04 -13.29 -0.66
CA LEU A 366 11.44 -12.83 -0.56
C LEU A 366 12.08 -13.23 0.77
N THR A 367 11.25 -13.54 1.76
CA THR A 367 11.65 -14.03 3.08
C THR A 367 11.86 -15.54 3.05
N GLY A 368 12.73 -16.05 3.93
CA GLY A 368 12.94 -17.50 4.12
C GLY A 368 11.79 -18.20 4.85
N HIS A 369 10.69 -17.50 5.11
CA HIS A 369 9.56 -17.93 5.93
C HIS A 369 8.23 -17.35 5.43
N VAL A 370 7.14 -17.94 5.90
CA VAL A 370 5.77 -17.48 5.71
C VAL A 370 5.03 -17.41 7.03
N ASN A 371 3.98 -16.60 7.09
CA ASN A 371 3.20 -16.35 8.29
C ASN A 371 1.73 -16.76 8.10
N LEU A 372 1.10 -17.21 9.18
CA LEU A 372 -0.28 -17.68 9.15
C LEU A 372 -1.12 -16.96 10.21
N LYS A 373 -2.13 -16.21 9.76
CA LYS A 373 -3.18 -15.67 10.64
C LYS A 373 -4.38 -16.61 10.68
N VAL A 374 -4.83 -16.96 11.89
CA VAL A 374 -6.02 -17.78 12.13
C VAL A 374 -7.06 -16.93 12.84
N LEU A 375 -8.26 -16.87 12.26
CA LEU A 375 -9.42 -16.14 12.78
C LEU A 375 -10.47 -17.16 13.25
N LEU A 376 -10.93 -17.01 14.48
CA LEU A 376 -11.98 -17.82 15.07
C LEU A 376 -13.28 -17.00 15.22
N PRO A 377 -14.46 -17.64 15.19
CA PRO A 377 -15.73 -16.94 15.35
C PRO A 377 -16.00 -16.50 16.80
N GLU A 378 -15.29 -17.10 17.76
CA GLU A 378 -15.28 -16.77 19.18
C GLU A 378 -13.93 -17.19 19.79
N LYS A 379 -13.71 -16.89 21.07
CA LYS A 379 -12.48 -17.29 21.76
C LYS A 379 -12.31 -18.80 21.76
N GLY A 380 -11.08 -19.23 21.55
CA GLY A 380 -10.71 -20.64 21.56
C GLY A 380 -9.21 -20.85 21.69
N THR A 381 -8.79 -22.07 21.38
CA THR A 381 -7.40 -22.53 21.33
C THR A 381 -7.10 -23.04 19.93
N VAL A 382 -5.95 -22.65 19.40
CA VAL A 382 -5.42 -23.09 18.12
C VAL A 382 -4.11 -23.84 18.34
N GLU A 383 -4.02 -25.04 17.77
CA GLU A 383 -2.81 -25.83 17.71
C GLU A 383 -2.38 -25.98 16.24
N LEU A 384 -1.13 -25.58 15.95
CA LEU A 384 -0.52 -25.75 14.64
C LEU A 384 0.38 -26.99 14.65
N ARG A 385 0.18 -27.89 13.69
CA ARG A 385 0.96 -29.12 13.52
C ARG A 385 1.58 -29.22 12.13
N LYS A 386 2.71 -29.89 12.05
CA LYS A 386 3.36 -30.34 10.80
C LYS A 386 3.95 -31.73 11.05
N ASP A 387 3.78 -32.64 10.09
CA ASP A 387 4.24 -34.03 10.20
C ASP A 387 3.79 -34.73 11.51
N GLY A 388 2.58 -34.42 11.99
CA GLY A 388 2.02 -34.95 13.24
C GLY A 388 2.65 -34.41 14.53
N LYS A 389 3.60 -33.46 14.45
CA LYS A 389 4.21 -32.78 15.59
C LYS A 389 3.60 -31.40 15.78
N THR A 390 3.41 -30.99 17.03
CA THR A 390 2.97 -29.65 17.40
C THR A 390 4.11 -28.65 17.23
N HIS A 391 3.87 -27.58 16.48
CA HIS A 391 4.79 -26.47 16.25
C HIS A 391 4.41 -25.23 17.06
N GLY A 392 3.13 -25.06 17.39
CA GLY A 392 2.65 -23.95 18.22
C GLY A 392 1.30 -24.26 18.83
N THR A 393 1.02 -23.67 20.00
CA THR A 393 -0.31 -23.71 20.63
C THR A 393 -0.55 -22.40 21.35
N ALA A 394 -1.70 -21.80 21.11
CA ALA A 394 -2.14 -20.58 21.76
C ALA A 394 -3.65 -20.64 22.00
N GLY A 395 -4.16 -19.92 22.99
CA GLY A 395 -5.60 -19.92 23.26
C GLY A 395 -6.11 -18.76 24.09
N ASN A 396 -7.40 -18.79 24.42
CA ASN A 396 -8.19 -17.73 25.07
C ASN A 396 -8.32 -16.45 24.22
N ASP A 397 -8.26 -16.62 22.90
CA ASP A 397 -8.37 -15.53 21.93
C ASP A 397 -9.15 -15.92 20.68
N ASP A 398 -9.55 -14.93 19.89
CA ASP A 398 -10.25 -15.13 18.61
C ASP A 398 -9.38 -14.84 17.38
N ARG A 399 -8.16 -14.34 17.58
CA ARG A 399 -7.19 -14.07 16.52
C ARG A 399 -5.79 -14.53 16.91
N PHE A 400 -5.15 -15.27 16.03
CA PHE A 400 -3.81 -15.83 16.24
C PHE A 400 -2.93 -15.57 15.04
N ILE A 401 -1.64 -15.29 15.25
CA ILE A 401 -0.64 -15.27 14.18
C ILE A 401 0.47 -16.26 14.54
N PHE A 402 0.80 -17.15 13.62
CA PHE A 402 1.96 -18.02 13.69
C PHE A 402 3.03 -17.46 12.76
N LEU A 403 4.16 -17.08 13.35
CA LEU A 403 5.28 -16.43 12.68
C LEU A 403 6.41 -17.42 12.41
N GLY A 404 7.08 -17.29 11.25
CA GLY A 404 8.27 -18.09 10.94
C GLY A 404 7.95 -19.54 10.53
N LEU A 405 6.97 -19.75 9.66
CA LEU A 405 6.68 -21.08 9.12
C LEU A 405 7.54 -21.35 7.88
N GLU A 406 7.87 -22.61 7.64
CA GLU A 406 8.60 -23.01 6.42
C GLU A 406 7.66 -22.91 5.21
N PRO A 407 8.07 -22.22 4.13
CA PRO A 407 7.30 -22.19 2.89
C PRO A 407 7.28 -23.55 2.20
N GLU A 408 6.30 -23.74 1.31
CA GLU A 408 6.06 -24.95 0.52
C GLU A 408 5.87 -26.20 1.40
N LYS A 409 5.18 -26.05 2.54
CA LYS A 409 4.85 -27.14 3.46
C LYS A 409 3.38 -27.19 3.79
N SER A 410 2.91 -28.40 4.10
CA SER A 410 1.58 -28.62 4.66
C SER A 410 1.59 -28.48 6.17
N TYR A 411 0.59 -27.77 6.70
CA TYR A 411 0.31 -27.64 8.12
C TYR A 411 -1.13 -28.06 8.42
N THR A 412 -1.35 -28.63 9.60
CA THR A 412 -2.68 -28.93 10.12
C THR A 412 -2.98 -27.98 11.26
N ILE A 413 -4.06 -27.22 11.12
CA ILE A 413 -4.58 -26.34 12.16
C ILE A 413 -5.70 -27.09 12.87
N ARG A 414 -5.59 -27.20 14.19
CA ARG A 414 -6.61 -27.80 15.05
C ARG A 414 -7.20 -26.73 15.97
N VAL A 415 -8.52 -26.59 15.98
CA VAL A 415 -9.23 -25.58 16.75
C VAL A 415 -10.14 -26.20 17.81
N GLU A 416 -10.17 -25.58 18.99
CA GLU A 416 -11.10 -25.89 20.09
C GLU A 416 -11.70 -24.58 20.64
N LEU A 417 -13.02 -24.40 20.55
CA LEU A 417 -13.70 -23.18 21.01
C LEU A 417 -14.08 -23.24 22.50
N ASP A 418 -13.96 -22.10 23.21
CA ASP A 418 -14.17 -22.00 24.66
C ASP A 418 -15.62 -22.25 25.09
N SER A 419 -16.60 -22.03 24.20
CA SER A 419 -18.02 -22.19 24.53
C SER A 419 -18.43 -23.64 24.78
N GLY A 420 -17.55 -24.61 24.46
CA GLY A 420 -17.84 -26.04 24.55
C GLY A 420 -19.01 -26.49 23.67
N LYS A 421 -19.57 -25.59 22.82
CA LYS A 421 -20.45 -25.99 21.73
C LYS A 421 -19.56 -26.77 20.77
N SER A 422 -19.79 -28.08 20.71
CA SER A 422 -19.11 -28.97 19.79
C SER A 422 -19.32 -28.51 18.35
N LEU A 423 -18.45 -27.65 17.84
CA LEU A 423 -17.84 -27.99 16.57
C LEU A 423 -16.87 -29.11 16.93
N ASP A 424 -17.15 -30.32 16.45
CA ASP A 424 -16.16 -31.39 16.44
C ASP A 424 -14.83 -30.76 16.04
N VAL A 425 -13.79 -30.91 16.87
CA VAL A 425 -12.41 -30.42 16.63
C VAL A 425 -12.19 -30.17 15.14
N GLU A 426 -12.29 -28.90 14.72
CA GLU A 426 -12.16 -28.57 13.30
C GLU A 426 -10.68 -28.62 12.97
N GLU A 427 -10.29 -29.66 12.23
CA GLU A 427 -8.95 -29.80 11.66
C GLU A 427 -8.99 -29.35 10.20
N LYS A 428 -8.08 -28.45 9.84
CA LYS A 428 -7.89 -28.00 8.46
C LYS A 428 -6.44 -28.18 8.06
N GLU A 429 -6.22 -28.93 6.99
CA GLU A 429 -4.91 -29.00 6.34
C GLU A 429 -4.77 -27.88 5.32
N ILE A 430 -3.62 -27.23 5.32
CA ILE A 430 -3.31 -26.08 4.48
C ILE A 430 -1.91 -26.25 3.91
N PHE A 431 -1.69 -25.79 2.68
CA PHE A 431 -0.36 -25.71 2.07
C PHE A 431 0.03 -24.23 2.00
N LEU A 432 1.18 -23.88 2.56
CA LEU A 432 1.62 -22.48 2.67
C LEU A 432 2.73 -22.20 1.66
N GLU A 433 2.40 -21.53 0.57
CA GLU A 433 3.37 -20.96 -0.38
C GLU A 433 3.75 -19.53 0.00
N THR A 434 2.78 -18.78 0.54
CA THR A 434 2.91 -17.38 0.95
C THR A 434 2.17 -17.17 2.27
N ASP A 435 2.25 -15.95 2.80
CA ASP A 435 1.47 -15.56 3.97
C ASP A 435 -0.03 -15.75 3.72
N SER A 436 -0.73 -16.19 4.76
CA SER A 436 -2.11 -16.64 4.64
C SER A 436 -2.97 -16.25 5.83
N VAL A 437 -4.24 -15.95 5.56
CA VAL A 437 -5.28 -15.72 6.57
C VAL A 437 -6.35 -16.79 6.42
N ILE A 438 -6.74 -17.42 7.52
CA ILE A 438 -7.74 -18.49 7.54
C ILE A 438 -8.79 -18.23 8.61
N GLY A 439 -10.05 -18.14 8.20
CA GLY A 439 -11.19 -18.09 9.10
C GLY A 439 -11.82 -19.47 9.34
N PHE A 440 -12.23 -19.71 10.58
CA PHE A 440 -13.10 -20.80 11.00
C PHE A 440 -14.52 -20.25 11.23
N GLY A 441 -15.57 -20.98 10.82
CA GLY A 441 -16.97 -20.60 11.09
C GLY A 441 -17.72 -19.80 10.01
N GLU A 442 -17.13 -19.53 8.84
CA GLU A 442 -17.87 -18.96 7.69
C GLU A 442 -18.39 -20.06 6.73
N GLU A 443 -19.57 -20.63 7.01
CA GLU A 443 -20.37 -21.24 5.95
C GLU A 443 -20.99 -20.13 5.07
N GLY A 444 -20.27 -19.76 4.02
CA GLY A 444 -20.89 -19.27 2.78
C GLY A 444 -20.63 -17.81 2.39
N THR A 445 -19.51 -17.57 1.69
CA THR A 445 -19.48 -16.93 0.37
C THR A 445 -18.13 -17.20 -0.29
N GLY A 446 -18.12 -17.91 -1.43
CA GLY A 446 -16.94 -18.01 -2.30
C GLY A 446 -16.09 -19.29 -2.17
N LYS A 447 -16.68 -20.47 -2.43
CA LYS A 447 -15.89 -21.58 -2.99
C LYS A 447 -15.48 -21.19 -4.41
N GLU A 448 -14.38 -20.48 -4.58
CA GLU A 448 -13.57 -20.66 -5.78
C GLU A 448 -12.64 -21.83 -5.49
N LYS A 449 -13.02 -22.99 -6.02
CA LYS A 449 -12.09 -24.10 -6.16
C LYS A 449 -10.99 -23.63 -7.10
N SER A 450 -9.75 -23.65 -6.64
CA SER A 450 -8.58 -23.74 -7.50
C SER A 450 -8.64 -25.05 -8.28
N GLU A 451 -9.26 -25.02 -9.47
CA GLU A 451 -9.09 -26.08 -10.46
C GLU A 451 -7.90 -25.71 -11.34
N TYR A 452 -6.74 -26.29 -11.02
CA TYR A 452 -5.64 -26.43 -11.96
C TYR A 452 -6.12 -27.22 -13.19
N PRO A 453 -5.94 -26.72 -14.43
CA PRO A 453 -6.10 -27.57 -15.60
C PRO A 453 -4.82 -28.37 -15.81
N SER A 454 -4.96 -29.69 -15.76
CA SER A 454 -3.96 -30.64 -16.24
C SER A 454 -3.81 -30.52 -17.76
N VAL A 455 -2.56 -30.70 -18.20
CA VAL A 455 -2.14 -30.80 -19.59
C VAL A 455 -2.76 -32.06 -20.22
N GLU A 456 -3.54 -31.89 -21.30
CA GLU A 456 -3.45 -32.79 -22.45
C GLU A 456 -4.10 -32.21 -23.72
N SER A 457 -3.42 -32.49 -24.84
CA SER A 457 -3.67 -32.12 -26.22
C SER A 457 -5.01 -32.60 -26.80
N LYS A 458 -5.66 -31.79 -27.66
CA LYS A 458 -5.80 -32.07 -29.12
C LYS A 458 -6.79 -31.16 -29.87
N GLU A 459 -6.36 -30.82 -31.08
CA GLU A 459 -7.09 -30.70 -32.35
C GLU A 459 -7.99 -29.47 -32.62
N GLU A 460 -7.46 -28.64 -33.51
CA GLU A 460 -8.16 -27.70 -34.39
C GLU A 460 -9.28 -28.38 -35.19
N ILE A 461 -10.50 -27.84 -35.15
CA ILE A 461 -11.39 -27.78 -36.32
C ILE A 461 -12.15 -26.45 -36.33
N SER A 462 -12.05 -25.78 -37.48
CA SER A 462 -12.75 -24.58 -37.92
C SER A 462 -14.29 -24.73 -37.99
N SER A 463 -15.04 -23.64 -37.79
CA SER A 463 -15.86 -23.03 -38.87
C SER A 463 -16.74 -21.89 -38.38
N ALA A 464 -16.95 -20.94 -39.29
CA ALA A 464 -17.64 -19.67 -39.15
C ALA A 464 -19.16 -19.77 -38.94
N GLY A 465 -19.74 -18.71 -38.36
CA GLY A 465 -21.17 -18.44 -38.38
C GLY A 465 -21.47 -17.01 -37.95
N VAL A 466 -22.11 -16.26 -38.85
CA VAL A 466 -22.32 -14.82 -38.86
C VAL A 466 -23.82 -14.53 -38.64
N LEU A 467 -24.12 -13.39 -37.99
CA LEU A 467 -25.40 -12.64 -37.88
C LEU A 467 -26.52 -13.12 -36.93
N GLY A 468 -27.04 -12.19 -36.13
CA GLY A 468 -28.50 -12.03 -35.94
C GLY A 468 -29.04 -11.76 -34.51
N GLU A 469 -29.27 -10.48 -34.22
CA GLU A 469 -30.44 -9.88 -33.53
C GLU A 469 -30.79 -10.09 -32.03
N GLU A 470 -30.90 -8.93 -31.37
CA GLU A 470 -31.98 -8.41 -30.51
C GLU A 470 -32.29 -8.98 -29.09
N ASN A 471 -32.05 -8.09 -28.11
CA ASN A 471 -32.90 -7.70 -26.99
C ASN A 471 -33.77 -8.77 -26.28
N SER A 472 -33.40 -9.10 -25.05
CA SER A 472 -34.37 -9.36 -23.99
C SER A 472 -33.96 -8.73 -22.66
N PHE A 473 -34.52 -7.54 -22.42
CA PHE A 473 -34.42 -6.74 -21.21
C PHE A 473 -35.37 -7.25 -20.12
N PHE A 474 -35.29 -8.52 -19.70
CA PHE A 474 -36.07 -9.03 -18.55
C PHE A 474 -35.37 -10.22 -17.91
N GLY A 475 -34.56 -9.94 -16.88
CA GLY A 475 -33.85 -10.96 -16.12
C GLY A 475 -32.97 -10.42 -15.01
N ARG A 476 -33.38 -9.34 -14.33
CA ARG A 476 -32.66 -8.81 -13.15
C ARG A 476 -33.47 -8.98 -11.88
N LYS A 477 -32.80 -9.57 -10.89
CA LYS A 477 -33.27 -9.97 -9.56
C LYS A 477 -34.09 -8.87 -8.87
N SER A 478 -35.25 -9.28 -8.34
CA SER A 478 -36.25 -8.47 -7.61
C SER A 478 -35.72 -7.68 -6.40
N SER A 479 -34.49 -7.95 -5.93
CA SER A 479 -33.90 -7.28 -4.77
C SER A 479 -33.44 -5.85 -5.06
N TYR A 480 -33.01 -5.55 -6.29
CA TYR A 480 -32.53 -4.22 -6.66
C TYR A 480 -33.67 -3.20 -6.80
N LEU A 481 -34.84 -3.63 -7.27
CA LEU A 481 -36.01 -2.76 -7.42
C LEU A 481 -36.52 -2.25 -6.06
N ILE A 482 -36.46 -3.10 -5.04
CA ILE A 482 -36.86 -2.75 -3.66
C ILE A 482 -35.88 -1.74 -3.06
N GLY A 483 -34.58 -1.90 -3.32
CA GLY A 483 -33.54 -0.95 -2.88
C GLY A 483 -33.75 0.46 -3.45
N TYR A 484 -34.01 0.57 -4.76
CA TYR A 484 -34.26 1.87 -5.39
C TYR A 484 -35.54 2.55 -4.92
N ILE A 485 -36.60 1.78 -4.62
CA ILE A 485 -37.84 2.31 -4.04
C ILE A 485 -37.59 2.86 -2.62
N LEU A 486 -36.78 2.16 -1.82
CA LEU A 486 -36.46 2.59 -0.46
C LEU A 486 -35.64 3.88 -0.44
N ILE A 487 -34.64 3.98 -1.31
CA ILE A 487 -33.81 5.19 -1.47
C ILE A 487 -34.67 6.37 -1.94
N GLY A 488 -35.58 6.14 -2.89
CA GLY A 488 -36.53 7.15 -3.35
C GLY A 488 -37.45 7.66 -2.23
N ALA A 489 -37.95 6.77 -1.36
CA ALA A 489 -38.81 7.13 -0.25
C ALA A 489 -38.07 7.95 0.83
N ILE A 490 -36.82 7.59 1.15
CA ILE A 490 -35.99 8.31 2.12
C ILE A 490 -35.67 9.73 1.63
N ASN A 491 -35.28 9.88 0.37
CA ASN A 491 -34.99 11.19 -0.23
C ASN A 491 -36.24 12.09 -0.28
N LEU A 492 -37.41 11.52 -0.57
CA LEU A 492 -38.66 12.27 -0.59
C LEU A 492 -39.05 12.74 0.82
N ALA A 493 -38.88 11.89 1.84
CA ALA A 493 -39.13 12.26 3.24
C ALA A 493 -38.17 13.37 3.72
N GLY A 494 -36.89 13.28 3.38
CA GLY A 494 -35.89 14.33 3.68
C GLY A 494 -36.27 15.68 3.05
N PHE A 495 -36.70 15.67 1.78
CA PHE A 495 -37.15 16.87 1.08
C PHE A 495 -38.37 17.54 1.76
N PHE A 496 -39.35 16.76 2.22
CA PHE A 496 -40.50 17.30 2.94
C PHE A 496 -40.14 17.90 4.31
N ILE A 497 -39.15 17.34 5.00
CA ILE A 497 -38.64 17.90 6.27
C ILE A 497 -37.94 19.23 6.03
N ILE A 498 -37.07 19.31 5.01
CA ILE A 498 -36.38 20.55 4.61
C ILE A 498 -37.38 21.64 4.23
N MET A 499 -38.38 21.32 3.41
CA MET A 499 -39.46 22.26 3.06
C MET A 499 -40.24 22.75 4.29
N LYS A 500 -40.47 21.89 5.28
CA LYS A 500 -41.23 22.25 6.50
C LYS A 500 -40.41 23.16 7.43
N ILE A 501 -39.09 23.04 7.42
CA ILE A 501 -38.17 23.93 8.13
C ILE A 501 -38.11 25.29 7.43
N LEU A 502 -37.97 25.31 6.10
CA LEU A 502 -37.91 26.55 5.31
C LEU A 502 -39.21 27.37 5.35
N LYS A 503 -40.36 26.73 5.59
CA LYS A 503 -41.67 27.43 5.72
C LYS A 503 -41.92 28.04 7.10
N LYS A 504 -41.03 27.83 8.07
CA LYS A 504 -41.10 28.39 9.43
C LYS A 504 -39.95 29.35 9.78
N GLY A 505 -39.11 29.69 8.79
CA GLY A 505 -38.07 30.72 8.88
C GLY A 505 -38.61 32.10 8.54
#